data_AF-A0A6G2V7J6-F1
#
_entry.id   AF-A0A6G2V7J6-F1
#
_cell.length_a   1.000
_cell.length_b   1.000
_cell.length_c   1.000
_cell.angle_alpha   90.00
_cell.angle_beta   90.00
_cell.angle_gamma   90.00
#
_symmetry.space_group_name_H-M   'P 1'
#
loop_
_entity.id
_entity.type
_entity.pdbx_description
1 polymer ?
#
loop_
_entity_poly.entity_id
_entity_poly.type
_entity_poly.pdbx_seq_one_letter_code
_entity_poly.pdbx_strand_id
1 'polypeptide(L)'
;TGAPEAAVTLAGLLSGAEGPGRDEEGALALDLLVVLDAPQLDVETGAMLVESLGDGVRLVLSGDPGVLGSAGAGQVFADVLAARACPRVSSRTPDPGPVGELVSGIGIGELNQVEAPGKEVVIVPVRDAGEAVHRTVQLVADSVPRALGVPSEDTQVITVGHGGAAGTRVLNEALKQRLNPGPGRFGGFDPGDRVAHVPAPGRTVPGVV
;
A
#
# COMPACT_ATOMS: atom_id res chain seq x y z
N THR A 1 20.00 -12.81 6.88
CA THR A 1 19.85 -12.08 5.61
C THR A 1 19.36 -13.08 4.58
N GLY A 2 18.09 -12.99 4.18
CA GLY A 2 17.54 -13.85 3.13
C GLY A 2 18.10 -13.42 1.78
N ALA A 3 18.36 -14.36 0.89
CA ALA A 3 18.71 -14.04 -0.49
C ALA A 3 17.49 -13.37 -1.14
N PRO A 4 17.63 -12.22 -1.83
CA PRO A 4 16.50 -11.51 -2.43
C PRO A 4 15.73 -12.36 -3.45
N GLU A 5 16.38 -13.35 -4.06
CA GLU A 5 15.77 -14.37 -4.91
C GLU A 5 14.78 -15.31 -4.18
N ALA A 6 14.75 -15.32 -2.85
CA ALA A 6 13.80 -16.10 -2.05
C ALA A 6 12.51 -15.34 -1.70
N ALA A 7 12.42 -14.04 -2.01
CA ALA A 7 11.22 -13.25 -1.77
C ALA A 7 10.21 -13.48 -2.90
N VAL A 8 9.01 -13.95 -2.53
CA VAL A 8 7.95 -14.29 -3.47
C VAL A 8 6.62 -13.72 -3.00
N THR A 9 5.66 -13.61 -3.90
CA THR A 9 4.31 -13.19 -3.52
C THR A 9 3.62 -14.31 -2.74
N LEU A 10 2.80 -13.96 -1.76
CA LEU A 10 2.05 -14.95 -0.99
C LEU A 10 1.11 -15.78 -1.88
N ALA A 11 0.50 -15.17 -2.90
CA ALA A 11 -0.32 -15.95 -3.85
C ALA A 11 0.51 -16.86 -4.74
N GLY A 12 1.69 -16.42 -5.18
CA GLY A 12 2.62 -17.26 -5.92
C GLY A 12 3.05 -18.47 -5.10
N LEU A 13 3.39 -18.26 -3.83
CA LEU A 13 3.73 -19.31 -2.87
C LEU A 13 2.58 -20.31 -2.67
N LEU A 14 1.37 -19.81 -2.35
CA LEU A 14 0.21 -20.67 -2.06
C LEU A 14 -0.24 -21.47 -3.29
N SER A 15 -0.14 -20.88 -4.48
CA SER A 15 -0.45 -21.56 -5.75
C SER A 15 0.65 -22.49 -6.25
N GLY A 16 1.86 -22.42 -5.67
CA GLY A 16 3.04 -23.16 -6.14
C GLY A 16 3.68 -22.60 -7.42
N ALA A 17 3.27 -21.41 -7.85
CA ALA A 17 3.87 -20.72 -9.00
C ALA A 17 5.21 -20.06 -8.66
N GLU A 18 5.42 -19.74 -7.38
CA GLU A 18 6.65 -19.12 -6.86
C GLU A 18 7.10 -19.84 -5.58
N GLY A 19 8.39 -19.71 -5.26
CA GLY A 19 8.95 -20.18 -3.99
C GLY A 19 9.36 -21.66 -4.02
N PRO A 20 9.60 -22.27 -2.85
CA PRO A 20 9.93 -23.68 -2.78
C PRO A 20 8.74 -24.55 -3.21
N GLY A 21 9.04 -25.78 -3.61
CA GLY A 21 8.01 -26.78 -3.89
C GLY A 21 7.30 -27.26 -2.61
N ARG A 22 6.52 -28.32 -2.77
CA ARG A 22 5.89 -29.03 -1.66
C ARG A 22 6.61 -30.36 -1.40
N ASP A 23 6.56 -30.84 -0.16
CA ASP A 23 7.06 -32.16 0.24
C ASP A 23 6.08 -33.30 -0.15
N GLU A 24 6.38 -34.53 0.26
CA GLU A 24 5.58 -35.73 -0.08
C GLU A 24 4.18 -35.68 0.54
N GLU A 25 4.03 -35.01 1.68
CA GLU A 25 2.78 -34.77 2.40
C GLU A 25 2.00 -33.56 1.87
N GLY A 26 2.62 -32.78 0.97
CA GLY A 26 2.01 -31.62 0.33
C GLY A 26 2.18 -30.32 1.13
N ALA A 27 3.01 -30.27 2.18
CA ALA A 27 3.35 -29.03 2.87
C ALA A 27 4.48 -28.28 2.15
N LEU A 28 4.65 -26.98 2.43
CA LEU A 28 5.74 -26.19 1.86
C LEU A 28 7.09 -26.75 2.33
N ALA A 29 7.97 -27.07 1.37
CA ALA A 29 9.28 -27.64 1.63
C ALA A 29 10.29 -26.56 2.09
N LEU A 30 10.12 -26.08 3.31
CA LEU A 30 10.93 -25.03 3.94
C LEU A 30 11.04 -25.22 5.46
N ASP A 31 12.05 -24.63 6.09
CA ASP A 31 12.22 -24.66 7.56
C ASP A 31 11.72 -23.38 8.27
N LEU A 32 11.58 -22.29 7.51
CA LEU A 32 11.24 -20.95 8.01
C LEU A 32 10.49 -20.17 6.93
N LEU A 33 9.32 -19.66 7.28
CA LEU A 33 8.57 -18.71 6.48
C LEU A 33 8.48 -17.36 7.21
N VAL A 34 8.81 -16.28 6.51
CA VAL A 34 8.68 -14.91 7.00
C VAL A 34 7.67 -14.16 6.13
N VAL A 35 6.58 -13.70 6.73
CA VAL A 35 5.58 -12.86 6.05
C VAL A 35 5.84 -11.41 6.46
N LEU A 36 6.20 -10.55 5.51
CA LEU A 36 6.65 -9.17 5.78
C LEU A 36 5.52 -8.17 5.97
N ASP A 37 4.37 -8.40 5.33
CA ASP A 37 3.18 -7.55 5.36
C ASP A 37 1.99 -8.26 6.01
N ALA A 38 2.23 -8.89 7.16
CA ALA A 38 1.21 -9.68 7.87
C ALA A 38 -0.12 -8.94 8.18
N PRO A 39 -0.16 -7.60 8.41
CA PRO A 39 -1.43 -6.87 8.53
C PRO A 39 -2.38 -7.04 7.34
N GLN A 40 -1.86 -7.34 6.15
CA GLN A 40 -2.65 -7.53 4.92
C GLN A 40 -3.31 -8.92 4.83
N LEU A 41 -2.99 -9.86 5.73
CA LEU A 41 -3.58 -11.20 5.74
C LEU A 41 -5.04 -11.15 6.20
N ASP A 42 -5.95 -11.56 5.32
CA ASP A 42 -7.29 -11.95 5.72
C ASP A 42 -7.29 -13.34 6.37
N VAL A 43 -8.42 -13.69 6.99
CA VAL A 43 -8.59 -14.94 7.73
C VAL A 43 -8.47 -16.17 6.82
N GLU A 44 -8.96 -16.10 5.58
CA GLU A 44 -8.94 -17.24 4.65
C GLU A 44 -7.51 -17.53 4.17
N THR A 45 -6.81 -16.50 3.71
CA THR A 45 -5.41 -16.59 3.27
C THR A 45 -4.50 -16.95 4.45
N GLY A 46 -4.75 -16.40 5.63
CA GLY A 46 -4.04 -16.74 6.86
C GLY A 46 -4.19 -18.21 7.24
N ALA A 47 -5.41 -18.76 7.16
CA ALA A 47 -5.66 -20.18 7.40
C ALA A 47 -4.94 -21.07 6.37
N MET A 48 -5.12 -20.78 5.07
CA MET A 48 -4.43 -21.52 3.99
C MET A 48 -2.91 -21.52 4.14
N LEU A 49 -2.34 -20.39 4.57
CA LEU A 49 -0.91 -20.26 4.83
C LEU A 49 -0.47 -21.21 5.94
N VAL A 50 -1.15 -21.18 7.09
CA VAL A 50 -0.81 -22.02 8.25
C VAL A 50 -1.00 -23.50 7.93
N GLU A 51 -2.09 -23.86 7.25
CA GLU A 51 -2.37 -25.24 6.80
C GLU A 51 -1.35 -25.75 5.78
N SER A 52 -0.66 -24.86 5.07
CA SER A 52 0.40 -25.23 4.12
C SER A 52 1.76 -25.45 4.79
N LEU A 53 1.90 -25.23 6.10
CA LEU A 53 3.16 -25.45 6.81
C LEU A 53 3.23 -26.86 7.39
N GLY A 54 4.38 -27.51 7.21
CA GLY A 54 4.67 -28.79 7.85
C GLY A 54 4.97 -28.64 9.34
N ASP A 55 4.93 -29.77 10.06
CA ASP A 55 5.31 -29.79 11.47
C ASP A 55 6.77 -29.34 11.66
N GLY A 56 7.01 -28.53 12.70
CA GLY A 56 8.34 -28.00 13.02
C GLY A 56 8.79 -26.78 12.21
N VAL A 57 8.03 -26.38 11.19
CA VAL A 57 8.28 -25.15 10.43
C VAL A 57 8.08 -23.92 11.31
N ARG A 58 9.01 -22.95 11.21
CA ARG A 58 8.90 -21.68 11.92
C ARG A 58 8.18 -20.65 11.07
N LEU A 59 7.17 -20.00 11.64
CA LEU A 59 6.47 -18.87 11.03
C LEU A 59 6.82 -17.57 11.75
N VAL A 60 7.25 -16.57 10.99
CA VAL A 60 7.44 -15.19 11.48
C VAL A 60 6.46 -14.29 10.75
N LEU A 61 5.57 -13.67 11.50
CA LEU A 61 4.68 -12.61 11.02
C LEU A 61 5.31 -11.26 11.38
N SER A 62 5.59 -10.46 10.36
CA SER A 62 6.17 -9.13 10.48
C SER A 62 5.23 -8.11 9.84
N GLY A 63 5.28 -6.87 10.31
CA GLY A 63 4.50 -5.76 9.80
C GLY A 63 4.23 -4.71 10.89
N ASP A 64 3.68 -3.57 10.49
CA ASP A 64 3.30 -2.49 11.38
C ASP A 64 1.82 -2.63 11.78
N PRO A 65 1.47 -2.77 13.07
CA PRO A 65 0.08 -2.86 13.51
C PRO A 65 -0.72 -1.55 13.33
N GLY A 66 -0.07 -0.43 13.02
CA GLY A 66 -0.72 0.87 12.76
C GLY A 66 -1.20 1.07 11.32
N VAL A 67 -0.81 0.18 10.38
CA VAL A 67 -1.26 0.28 8.98
C VAL A 67 -2.66 -0.26 8.79
N LEU A 68 -3.26 0.05 7.65
CA LEU A 68 -4.55 -0.53 7.27
C LEU A 68 -4.44 -2.06 7.19
N GLY A 69 -5.42 -2.74 7.79
CA GLY A 69 -5.52 -4.20 7.74
C GLY A 69 -5.93 -4.72 6.37
N SER A 70 -6.14 -6.03 6.30
CA SER A 70 -6.55 -6.72 5.07
C SER A 70 -7.80 -6.10 4.42
N ALA A 71 -7.83 -6.14 3.09
CA ALA A 71 -9.03 -5.85 2.31
C ALA A 71 -10.09 -6.98 2.39
N GLY A 72 -9.70 -8.18 2.82
CA GLY A 72 -10.59 -9.31 3.07
C GLY A 72 -11.13 -9.33 4.50
N ALA A 73 -11.80 -10.43 4.88
CA ALA A 73 -12.39 -10.57 6.21
C ALA A 73 -11.33 -10.90 7.29
N GLY A 74 -11.52 -10.35 8.50
CA GLY A 74 -10.69 -10.66 9.67
C GLY A 74 -9.44 -9.79 9.81
N GLN A 75 -8.78 -9.90 10.97
CA GLN A 75 -7.57 -9.13 11.31
C GLN A 75 -6.51 -10.02 11.96
N VAL A 76 -6.05 -11.04 11.22
CA VAL A 76 -5.18 -12.11 11.72
C VAL A 76 -4.00 -11.58 12.52
N PHE A 77 -3.27 -10.60 11.98
CA PHE A 77 -2.08 -10.05 12.66
C PHE A 77 -2.44 -9.36 13.98
N ALA A 78 -3.49 -8.54 14.00
CA ALA A 78 -3.94 -7.85 15.21
C ALA A 78 -4.42 -8.84 16.27
N ASP A 79 -5.18 -9.87 15.87
CA ASP A 79 -5.70 -10.90 16.75
C ASP A 79 -4.58 -11.75 17.37
N VAL A 80 -3.57 -12.15 16.58
CA VAL A 80 -2.38 -12.88 17.08
C VAL A 80 -1.59 -12.03 18.09
N LEU A 81 -1.40 -10.73 17.80
CA LEU A 81 -0.74 -9.80 18.71
C LEU A 81 -1.53 -9.64 20.02
N ALA A 82 -2.85 -9.60 19.96
CA ALA A 82 -3.73 -9.48 21.11
C ALA A 82 -3.77 -10.77 21.96
N ALA A 83 -3.78 -11.94 21.30
CA ALA A 83 -3.77 -13.25 21.94
C ALA A 83 -2.47 -13.55 22.71
N ARG A 84 -1.35 -12.91 22.32
CA ARG A 84 -0.02 -13.13 22.91
C ARG A 84 0.41 -14.60 22.90
N ALA A 85 -0.04 -15.34 21.88
CA ALA A 85 0.19 -16.77 21.75
C ALA A 85 1.65 -17.12 21.38
N CYS A 86 2.42 -16.15 20.87
CA CYS A 86 3.79 -16.33 20.41
C CYS A 86 4.71 -15.20 20.89
N PRO A 87 6.04 -15.41 20.88
CA PRO A 87 7.01 -14.36 21.18
C PRO A 87 6.83 -13.15 20.25
N ARG A 88 6.79 -11.96 20.84
CA ARG A 88 6.67 -10.70 20.12
C ARG A 88 7.91 -9.86 20.31
N VAL A 89 8.47 -9.38 19.21
CA VAL A 89 9.53 -8.38 19.18
C VAL A 89 9.01 -7.15 18.45
N SER A 90 9.25 -5.96 19.00
CA SER A 90 8.89 -4.70 18.35
C SER A 90 10.13 -3.81 18.29
N SER A 91 10.31 -3.14 17.14
CA SER A 91 11.31 -2.09 17.02
C SER A 91 10.88 -0.91 17.89
N ARG A 92 11.80 -0.40 18.70
CA ARG A 92 11.61 0.85 19.47
C ARG A 92 12.25 2.05 18.78
N THR A 93 12.75 1.85 17.57
CA THR A 93 13.39 2.90 16.78
C THR A 93 12.33 3.53 15.90
N PRO A 94 11.96 4.81 16.12
CA PRO A 94 11.05 5.51 15.24
C PRO A 94 11.72 5.77 13.89
N ASP A 95 10.91 5.93 12.85
CA ASP A 95 11.41 6.37 11.55
C ASP A 95 11.97 7.80 11.68
N PRO A 96 13.19 8.06 11.20
CA PRO A 96 13.79 9.39 11.32
C PRO A 96 13.20 10.36 10.29
N GLY A 97 13.37 11.65 10.56
CA GLY A 97 13.06 12.73 9.62
C GLY A 97 11.57 13.12 9.55
N PRO A 98 11.23 14.05 8.66
CA PRO A 98 9.92 14.72 8.69
C PRO A 98 8.72 13.78 8.53
N VAL A 99 8.86 12.74 7.70
CA VAL A 99 7.79 11.76 7.48
C VAL A 99 7.54 10.93 8.74
N GLY A 100 8.59 10.43 9.38
CA GLY A 100 8.46 9.63 10.61
C GLY A 100 7.90 10.43 11.79
N GLU A 101 8.24 11.72 11.88
CA GLU A 101 7.65 12.63 12.87
C GLU A 101 6.15 12.84 12.61
N LEU A 102 5.75 13.06 11.34
CA LEU A 102 4.34 13.19 10.97
C LEU A 102 3.56 11.91 11.31
N VAL A 103 4.08 10.74 10.94
CA VAL A 103 3.46 9.44 11.23
C VAL A 103 3.31 9.22 12.74
N SER A 104 4.31 9.60 13.52
CA SER A 104 4.25 9.51 14.99
C SER A 104 3.14 10.39 15.59
N GLY A 105 2.98 11.62 15.09
CA GLY A 105 1.88 12.51 15.49
C GLY A 105 0.52 11.92 15.14
N ILE A 106 0.35 11.44 13.91
CA ILE A 106 -0.90 10.81 13.45
C ILE A 106 -1.25 9.60 14.33
N GLY A 107 -0.24 8.80 14.70
CA GLY A 107 -0.41 7.63 15.56
C GLY A 107 -1.00 7.93 16.95
N ILE A 108 -0.88 9.17 17.43
CA ILE A 108 -1.50 9.63 18.69
C ILE A 108 -2.72 10.54 18.47
N GLY A 109 -3.17 10.69 17.22
CA GLY A 109 -4.34 11.50 16.85
C GLY A 109 -4.04 12.99 16.61
N GLU A 110 -2.78 13.36 16.40
CA GLU A 110 -2.36 14.74 16.14
C GLU A 110 -1.90 14.93 14.69
N LEU A 111 -2.25 16.07 14.07
CA LEU A 111 -1.76 16.46 12.76
C LEU A 111 -0.92 17.73 12.89
N ASN A 112 0.32 17.56 13.30
CA ASN A 112 1.25 18.65 13.54
C ASN A 112 1.96 19.07 12.25
N GLN A 113 2.26 20.36 12.12
CA GLN A 113 3.14 20.84 11.07
C GLN A 113 4.58 20.44 11.42
N VAL A 114 5.22 19.72 10.51
CA VAL A 114 6.60 19.25 10.68
C VAL A 114 7.55 20.14 9.89
N GLU A 115 8.73 20.43 10.45
CA GLU A 115 9.79 21.14 9.74
C GLU A 115 10.43 20.23 8.69
N ALA A 116 10.14 20.50 7.42
CA ALA A 116 10.63 19.71 6.29
C ALA A 116 11.34 20.64 5.27
N PRO A 117 12.60 21.05 5.52
CA PRO A 117 13.31 21.97 4.64
C PRO A 117 13.56 21.38 3.24
N GLY A 118 13.62 20.04 3.12
CA GLY A 118 13.68 19.32 1.86
C GLY A 118 12.31 19.13 1.18
N LYS A 119 11.23 19.64 1.79
CA LYS A 119 9.83 19.50 1.33
C LYS A 119 9.36 18.05 1.25
N GLU A 120 9.91 17.17 2.09
CA GLU A 120 9.48 15.78 2.25
C GLU A 120 8.03 15.69 2.73
N VAL A 121 7.60 16.66 3.55
CA VAL A 121 6.24 16.81 4.04
C VAL A 121 5.79 18.26 3.83
N VAL A 122 4.64 18.46 3.18
CA VAL A 122 4.01 19.78 3.04
C VAL A 122 2.51 19.64 3.29
N ILE A 123 2.02 20.31 4.32
CA ILE A 123 0.58 20.38 4.61
C ILE A 123 -0.02 21.58 3.88
N VAL A 124 -0.96 21.31 2.97
CA VAL A 124 -1.68 22.35 2.22
C VAL A 124 -3.11 22.41 2.74
N PRO A 125 -3.45 23.35 3.65
CA PRO A 125 -4.81 23.49 4.14
C PRO A 125 -5.73 23.96 3.00
N VAL A 126 -6.91 23.36 2.94
CA VAL A 126 -7.98 23.67 1.98
C VAL A 126 -9.31 23.76 2.72
N ARG A 127 -10.24 24.58 2.21
CA ARG A 127 -11.52 24.87 2.87
C ARG A 127 -12.60 23.84 2.54
N ASP A 128 -12.56 23.31 1.33
CA ASP A 128 -13.54 22.36 0.83
C ASP A 128 -12.94 21.41 -0.21
N ALA A 129 -13.75 20.44 -0.65
CA ALA A 129 -13.35 19.42 -1.60
C ALA A 129 -13.02 19.97 -3.00
N GLY A 130 -13.68 21.03 -3.43
CA GLY A 130 -13.41 21.66 -4.73
C GLY A 130 -12.03 22.32 -4.72
N GLU A 131 -11.70 23.04 -3.64
CA GLU A 131 -10.36 23.57 -3.43
C GLU A 131 -9.32 22.45 -3.34
N ALA A 132 -9.62 21.35 -2.66
CA ALA A 132 -8.73 20.18 -2.60
C ALA A 132 -8.39 19.62 -4.00
N VAL A 133 -9.39 19.44 -4.86
CA VAL A 133 -9.19 18.98 -6.25
C VAL A 133 -8.37 19.99 -7.04
N HIS A 134 -8.72 21.27 -6.97
CA HIS A 134 -8.00 22.33 -7.68
C HIS A 134 -6.52 22.40 -7.28
N ARG A 135 -6.24 22.37 -5.96
CA ARG A 135 -4.87 22.40 -5.43
C ARG A 135 -4.10 21.14 -5.79
N THR A 136 -4.75 19.98 -5.80
CA THR A 136 -4.13 18.72 -6.22
C THR A 136 -3.67 18.80 -7.68
N VAL A 137 -4.52 19.28 -8.59
CA VAL A 137 -4.15 19.47 -10.01
C VAL A 137 -2.96 20.43 -10.16
N GLN A 138 -2.99 21.56 -9.44
CA GLN A 138 -1.88 22.53 -9.44
C GLN A 138 -0.58 21.94 -8.87
N LEU A 139 -0.67 21.08 -7.84
CA LEU A 139 0.48 20.44 -7.24
C LEU A 139 1.13 19.47 -8.24
N VAL A 140 0.34 18.58 -8.83
CA VAL A 140 0.83 17.54 -9.75
C VAL A 140 1.34 18.14 -11.07
N ALA A 141 0.61 19.08 -11.65
CA ALA A 141 0.94 19.60 -12.99
C ALA A 141 2.02 20.68 -12.98
N ASP A 142 2.12 21.48 -11.91
CA ASP A 142 2.95 22.69 -11.91
C ASP A 142 3.91 22.76 -10.72
N SER A 143 3.43 22.54 -9.49
CA SER A 143 4.22 22.86 -8.29
C SER A 143 5.29 21.84 -7.98
N VAL A 144 4.96 20.54 -8.01
CA VAL A 144 5.91 19.43 -7.77
C VAL A 144 6.99 19.38 -8.84
N PRO A 145 6.68 19.41 -10.16
CA PRO A 145 7.71 19.48 -11.19
C PRO A 145 8.67 20.66 -11.03
N ARG A 146 8.14 21.85 -10.74
CA ARG A 146 8.95 23.05 -10.56
C ARG A 146 9.78 23.05 -9.27
N ALA A 147 9.21 22.59 -8.17
CA ALA A 147 9.82 22.74 -6.84
C ALA A 147 10.73 21.58 -6.46
N LEU A 148 10.48 20.38 -6.98
CA LEU A 148 11.18 19.14 -6.66
C LEU A 148 11.86 18.51 -7.89
N GLY A 149 11.55 18.96 -9.12
CA GLY A 149 12.07 18.34 -10.34
C GLY A 149 11.45 16.98 -10.65
N VAL A 150 10.38 16.59 -9.96
CA VAL A 150 9.69 15.31 -10.15
C VAL A 150 8.63 15.47 -11.25
N PRO A 151 8.71 14.73 -12.36
CA PRO A 151 7.71 14.79 -13.41
C PRO A 151 6.30 14.40 -12.92
N SER A 152 5.27 14.87 -13.63
CA SER A 152 3.88 14.58 -13.26
C SER A 152 3.57 13.08 -13.35
N GLU A 153 4.19 12.36 -14.29
CA GLU A 153 4.07 10.91 -14.45
C GLU A 153 4.59 10.11 -13.25
N ASP A 154 5.56 10.66 -12.52
CA ASP A 154 6.17 10.07 -11.33
C ASP A 154 5.45 10.50 -10.03
N THR A 155 4.42 11.34 -10.14
CA THR A 155 3.63 11.81 -8.99
C THR A 155 2.38 10.94 -8.81
N GLN A 156 2.20 10.36 -7.62
CA GLN A 156 1.01 9.60 -7.27
C GLN A 156 0.07 10.42 -6.39
N VAL A 157 -1.22 10.44 -6.75
CA VAL A 157 -2.29 11.00 -5.91
C VAL A 157 -3.03 9.87 -5.21
N ILE A 158 -3.25 10.00 -3.89
CA ILE A 158 -3.95 9.04 -3.05
C ILE A 158 -5.12 9.76 -2.36
N THR A 159 -6.29 9.11 -2.30
CA THR A 159 -7.48 9.59 -1.58
C THR A 159 -8.20 8.41 -0.94
N VAL A 160 -9.02 8.67 0.08
CA VAL A 160 -9.64 7.64 0.95
C VAL A 160 -10.64 6.74 0.23
N GLY A 161 -11.18 7.15 -0.92
CA GLY A 161 -12.16 6.34 -1.61
C GLY A 161 -12.51 6.83 -3.01
N HIS A 162 -13.31 6.02 -3.72
CA HIS A 162 -13.66 6.29 -5.12
C HIS A 162 -14.75 7.34 -5.31
N GLY A 163 -15.66 7.48 -4.35
CA GLY A 163 -16.79 8.42 -4.42
C GLY A 163 -16.53 9.74 -3.67
N GLY A 164 -17.47 10.67 -3.77
CA GLY A 164 -17.41 11.97 -3.08
C GLY A 164 -16.69 13.05 -3.89
N ALA A 165 -16.78 14.29 -3.39
CA ALA A 165 -16.34 15.49 -4.11
C ALA A 165 -14.80 15.61 -4.28
N ALA A 166 -14.02 14.83 -3.54
CA ALA A 166 -12.56 14.69 -3.70
C ALA A 166 -12.13 13.20 -3.78
N GLY A 167 -13.04 12.33 -4.25
CA GLY A 167 -12.75 10.92 -4.47
C GLY A 167 -11.92 10.68 -5.73
N THR A 168 -11.46 9.44 -5.93
CA THR A 168 -10.57 9.10 -7.06
C THR A 168 -11.21 9.44 -8.42
N ARG A 169 -12.53 9.30 -8.57
CA ARG A 169 -13.21 9.59 -9.84
C ARG A 169 -13.09 11.07 -10.24
N VAL A 170 -13.37 11.98 -9.28
CA VAL A 170 -13.30 13.43 -9.50
C VAL A 170 -11.86 13.87 -9.74
N LEU A 171 -10.91 13.35 -8.96
CA LEU A 171 -9.49 13.66 -9.12
C LEU A 171 -8.95 13.16 -10.47
N ASN A 172 -9.28 11.94 -10.87
CA ASN A 172 -8.84 11.38 -12.16
C ASN A 172 -9.38 12.19 -13.33
N GLU A 173 -10.65 12.58 -13.31
CA GLU A 173 -11.24 13.42 -14.36
C GLU A 173 -10.52 14.78 -14.45
N ALA A 174 -10.34 15.46 -13.32
CA ALA A 174 -9.66 16.76 -13.29
C ALA A 174 -8.20 16.70 -13.72
N LEU A 175 -7.46 15.67 -13.28
CA LEU A 175 -6.07 15.45 -13.68
C LEU A 175 -5.96 15.09 -15.15
N LYS A 176 -6.83 14.21 -15.67
CA LYS A 176 -6.87 13.87 -17.09
C LYS A 176 -7.11 15.10 -17.96
N GLN A 177 -8.11 15.93 -17.62
CA GLN A 177 -8.38 17.17 -18.35
C GLN A 177 -7.15 18.10 -18.40
N ARG A 178 -6.31 18.10 -17.36
CA ARG A 178 -5.09 18.93 -17.29
C ARG A 178 -3.87 18.31 -17.96
N LEU A 179 -3.70 17.00 -17.87
CA LEU A 179 -2.47 16.29 -18.24
C LEU A 179 -2.57 15.54 -19.57
N ASN A 180 -3.74 14.96 -19.88
CA ASN A 180 -3.99 14.24 -21.13
C ASN A 180 -5.42 14.47 -21.64
N PRO A 181 -5.75 15.71 -22.09
CA PRO A 181 -7.09 16.04 -22.57
C PRO A 181 -7.39 15.27 -23.85
N GLY A 182 -8.55 14.62 -23.89
CA GLY A 182 -8.97 13.84 -25.03
C GLY A 182 -10.46 13.54 -25.02
N PRO A 183 -10.98 12.96 -26.12
CA PRO A 183 -12.40 12.68 -26.30
C PRO A 183 -12.93 11.54 -25.41
N GLY A 184 -12.08 10.78 -24.71
CA GLY A 184 -12.48 9.69 -23.82
C GLY A 184 -13.16 8.52 -24.55
N ARG A 185 -12.73 8.22 -25.79
CA ARG A 185 -13.46 7.32 -26.71
C ARG A 185 -13.67 5.90 -26.17
N PHE A 186 -12.80 5.43 -25.28
CA PHE A 186 -12.87 4.07 -24.73
C PHE A 186 -13.29 4.12 -23.27
N GLY A 187 -14.58 4.31 -23.02
CA GLY A 187 -15.11 4.33 -21.65
C GLY A 187 -14.53 5.45 -20.78
N GLY A 188 -14.13 6.56 -21.40
CA GLY A 188 -13.45 7.68 -20.73
C GLY A 188 -11.93 7.72 -20.89
N PHE A 189 -11.33 6.69 -21.50
CA PHE A 189 -9.88 6.63 -21.73
C PHE A 189 -9.46 7.09 -23.13
N ASP A 190 -8.24 7.63 -23.20
CA ASP A 190 -7.50 7.99 -24.41
C ASP A 190 -6.06 7.43 -24.35
N PRO A 191 -5.37 7.28 -25.50
CA PRO A 191 -3.97 6.83 -25.53
C PRO A 191 -3.06 7.64 -24.60
N GLY A 192 -2.19 6.96 -23.86
CA GLY A 192 -1.29 7.59 -22.89
C GLY A 192 -1.91 7.81 -21.51
N ASP A 193 -3.19 7.50 -21.29
CA ASP A 193 -3.78 7.49 -19.96
C ASP A 193 -3.16 6.39 -19.09
N ARG A 194 -2.78 6.76 -17.85
CA ARG A 194 -2.44 5.78 -16.83
C ARG A 194 -3.71 5.15 -16.30
N VAL A 195 -3.73 3.82 -16.25
CA VAL A 195 -4.87 3.02 -15.77
C VAL A 195 -4.46 2.14 -14.62
N ALA A 196 -5.45 1.76 -13.80
CA ALA A 196 -5.29 0.85 -12.69
C ALA A 196 -6.34 -0.25 -12.80
N HIS A 197 -5.88 -1.50 -12.87
CA HIS A 197 -6.73 -2.68 -12.88
C HIS A 197 -6.72 -3.34 -11.49
N VAL A 198 -7.89 -3.65 -10.96
CA VAL A 198 -8.05 -4.28 -9.63
C VAL A 198 -8.60 -5.70 -9.85
N PRO A 199 -7.73 -6.72 -9.99
CA PRO A 199 -8.17 -8.10 -10.23
C PRO A 199 -8.76 -8.77 -8.98
N ALA A 200 -8.44 -8.26 -7.79
CA ALA A 200 -8.92 -8.76 -6.51
C ALA A 200 -8.81 -7.63 -5.45
N PRO A 201 -9.56 -7.70 -4.33
CA PRO A 201 -9.40 -6.78 -3.21
C PRO A 201 -7.94 -6.65 -2.76
N GLY A 202 -7.49 -5.43 -2.46
CA GLY A 202 -6.12 -5.16 -2.03
C GLY A 202 -5.05 -5.28 -3.14
N ARG A 203 -5.42 -5.64 -4.38
CA ARG A 203 -4.48 -5.73 -5.51
C ARG A 203 -4.78 -4.70 -6.57
N THR A 204 -3.78 -3.89 -6.91
CA THR A 204 -3.87 -2.93 -8.01
C THR A 204 -2.69 -3.12 -8.95
N VAL A 205 -2.98 -3.26 -10.24
CA VAL A 205 -1.99 -3.39 -11.30
C VAL A 205 -2.05 -2.12 -12.16
N PRO A 206 -0.99 -1.29 -12.18
CA PRO A 206 -0.95 -0.12 -13.04
C PRO A 206 -0.68 -0.51 -14.51
N GLY A 207 -1.11 0.34 -15.43
CA GLY A 207 -0.89 0.20 -16.87
C GLY A 207 -1.02 1.52 -17.61
N VAL A 208 -0.89 1.47 -18.93
CA VAL A 208 -1.08 2.62 -19.84
C VAL A 208 -1.92 2.15 -21.03
N VAL A 209 -2.85 3.00 -21.47
CA VAL A 209 -3.70 2.77 -22.65
C VAL A 209 -2.95 3.03 -23.96
#